data_AF-A0A941MW01-F1
#
_entry.id   AF-A0A941MW01-F1
#
_cell.length_a   1.000
_cell.length_b   1.000
_cell.length_c   1.000
_cell.angle_alpha   90.00
_cell.angle_beta   90.00
_cell.angle_gamma   90.00
#
_symmetry.space_group_name_H-M   'P 1'
#
loop_
_entity.id
_entity.type
_entity.pdbx_description
1 polymer ?
#
loop_
_entity_poly.entity_id
_entity_poly.type
_entity_poly.pdbx_seq_one_letter_code
_entity_poly.pdbx_strand_id
1 'polypeptide(L)' 'MKTRNRTLYHCQGCGRVVRAESDDPVPCCCGQNMTHAATETVAEEVDVYELDFLKAAPEEDSLCNPLPRIPR' A
#
# COMPACT_ATOMS: atom_id res chain seq x y z
N MET A 1 12.25 3.29 -3.54
CA MET A 1 11.11 4.07 -4.05
C MET A 1 10.56 3.33 -5.25
N LYS A 2 9.29 2.91 -5.23
CA LYS A 2 8.64 2.34 -6.42
C LYS A 2 7.99 3.47 -7.19
N THR A 3 8.12 3.46 -8.51
CA THR A 3 7.47 4.41 -9.41
C THR A 3 6.47 3.65 -10.26
N ARG A 4 5.26 4.18 -10.41
CA ARG A 4 4.24 3.61 -11.30
C ARG A 4 3.73 4.66 -12.28
N ASN A 5 3.38 4.21 -13.48
CA ASN A 5 2.84 5.07 -14.51
C ASN A 5 1.31 5.08 -14.44
N ARG A 6 0.73 6.27 -14.44
CA ARG A 6 -0.71 6.49 -14.51
C ARG A 6 -1.04 7.24 -15.78
N THR A 7 -2.15 6.84 -16.39
CA THR A 7 -2.67 7.46 -17.59
C THR A 7 -3.87 8.32 -17.23
N LEU A 8 -3.88 9.55 -17.74
CA LEU A 8 -4.99 10.48 -17.63
C LEU A 8 -5.84 10.39 -18.89
N TYR A 9 -7.15 10.20 -18.70
CA TYR A 9 -8.13 10.23 -19.76
C TYR A 9 -9.07 11.41 -19.55
N HIS A 10 -9.46 12.10 -20.63
CA HIS A 10 -10.47 13.16 -20.60
C HIS A 10 -11.64 12.86 -21.53
N CYS A 11 -12.84 13.22 -21.07
CA CYS A 11 -14.06 13.11 -21.87
C CYS A 11 -14.26 14.38 -22.68
N GLN A 12 -14.32 14.25 -24.00
CA GLN A 12 -14.56 15.39 -24.91
C GLN A 12 -15.99 15.95 -24.80
N GLY A 13 -16.95 15.17 -24.30
CA GLY A 13 -18.35 15.61 -24.16
C GLY A 13 -18.61 16.44 -22.91
N CYS A 14 -18.15 15.99 -21.74
CA CYS A 14 -18.43 16.64 -20.46
C CYS A 14 -17.21 17.26 -19.77
N GLY A 15 -16.00 17.09 -20.31
CA GLY A 15 -14.76 17.60 -19.72
C GLY A 15 -14.24 16.83 -18.50
N ARG A 16 -14.89 15.73 -18.10
CA ARG A 16 -14.44 14.91 -16.95
C ARG A 16 -13.06 14.31 -17.23
N VAL A 17 -12.17 14.36 -16.23
CA VAL A 17 -10.84 13.72 -16.26
C VAL A 17 -10.80 12.57 -15.28
N VAL A 18 -10.25 11.43 -15.71
CA VAL A 18 -10.13 10.20 -14.92
C VAL A 18 -8.68 9.73 -14.97
N ARG A 19 -8.19 9.20 -13.84
CA ARG A 19 -6.88 8.55 -13.74
C ARG A 19 -7.08 7.04 -13.79
N ALA A 20 -6.34 6.36 -14.65
CA ALA A 20 -6.32 4.90 -14.74
C ALA A 20 -4.87 4.42 -14.67
N GLU A 21 -4.64 3.19 -14.21
CA GLU A 21 -3.29 2.60 -14.30
C GLU A 21 -2.96 2.24 -15.75
N SER A 22 -1.68 1.98 -16.04
CA SER A 22 -1.22 1.77 -17.41
C SER A 22 -1.82 0.52 -18.08
N ASP A 23 -2.23 -0.46 -17.27
CA ASP A 23 -2.83 -1.72 -17.72
C ASP A 23 -4.36 -1.75 -17.60
N ASP A 24 -4.98 -0.67 -17.11
CA ASP A 24 -6.44 -0.58 -17.00
C ASP A 24 -7.08 -0.35 -18.39
N PRO A 25 -8.30 -0.90 -18.61
CA PRO A 25 -9.05 -0.63 -19.84
C PRO A 25 -9.40 0.85 -19.97
N VAL A 26 -9.51 1.33 -21.22
CA VAL A 26 -9.89 2.72 -21.51
C VAL A 26 -11.27 3.03 -20.92
N PRO A 27 -11.42 4.03 -20.04
CA PRO A 27 -12.68 4.34 -19.39
C PRO A 27 -13.69 4.94 -20.38
N CYS A 28 -14.97 4.69 -20.12
CA CYS A 28 -16.08 5.22 -20.92
C CYS A 28 -16.80 6.35 -20.19
N CYS A 29 -17.13 7.42 -20.91
CA CYS A 29 -17.91 8.54 -20.39
C CYS A 29 -18.78 9.14 -21.50
N CYS A 30 -19.99 9.61 -21.18
CA CYS A 30 -20.96 10.13 -22.17
C CYS A 30 -21.29 9.14 -23.30
N GLY A 31 -21.20 7.83 -23.05
CA GLY A 31 -21.45 6.79 -24.06
C GLY A 31 -20.32 6.60 -25.08
N GLN A 32 -19.16 7.23 -24.87
CA GLN A 32 -17.98 7.09 -25.72
C GLN A 32 -16.74 6.74 -24.90
N ASN A 33 -15.73 6.14 -25.54
CA ASN A 33 -14.43 5.93 -24.92
C ASN A 33 -13.76 7.30 -24.69
N MET A 34 -13.18 7.49 -23.51
CA MET A 34 -12.45 8.71 -23.20
C MET A 34 -11.15 8.78 -23.99
N THR A 35 -10.65 9.99 -24.23
CA THR A 35 -9.42 10.23 -25.00
C THR A 35 -8.22 10.26 -24.06
N HIS A 36 -7.08 9.73 -24.50
CA HIS A 36 -5.81 9.87 -23.78
C HIS A 36 -5.38 11.34 -23.74
N ALA A 37 -5.08 11.84 -22.54
CA ALA A 37 -4.65 13.21 -22.32
C ALA A 37 -3.15 13.30 -22.03
N ALA A 38 -2.67 12.50 -21.08
CA ALA A 38 -1.28 12.49 -20.64
C ALA A 38 -0.95 11.19 -19.89
N THR A 39 0.35 10.92 -19.74
CA THR A 39 0.85 9.85 -18.86
C THR A 39 1.80 10.48 -17.85
N GLU A 40 1.59 10.17 -16.57
CA GLU A 40 2.36 10.70 -15.45
C GLU A 40 3.07 9.55 -14.72
N THR A 41 4.34 9.75 -14.39
CA THR A 41 5.08 8.83 -13.52
C THR A 41 4.97 9.33 -12.09
N VAL A 42 4.27 8.57 -11.24
CA VAL A 42 4.09 8.91 -9.82
C VAL A 42 5.00 8.06 -8.95
N ALA A 43 5.64 8.69 -7.97
CA ALA A 43 6.32 7.98 -6.90
C ALA A 43 5.27 7.38 -5.96
N GLU A 44 5.46 6.12 -5.58
CA GLU A 44 4.68 5.49 -4.54
C GLU A 44 5.14 6.05 -3.18
N GLU A 45 4.27 6.84 -2.54
CA GLU A 45 4.42 7.13 -1.10
C GLU A 45 4.21 5.81 -0.36
N VAL A 46 5.31 5.25 0.12
CA VAL A 46 5.27 4.15 1.08
C VAL A 46 5.05 4.84 2.43
N ASP A 47 3.84 4.78 2.96
CA ASP A 47 3.60 5.14 4.35
C ASP A 47 4.51 4.26 5.21
N VAL A 48 5.58 4.86 5.75
CA VAL A 48 6.47 4.20 6.69
C VAL A 48 5.70 4.12 8.00
N TYR A 49 4.87 3.09 8.15
CA TYR A 49 4.45 2.66 9.47
C TYR A 49 5.73 2.18 10.16
N GLU A 50 6.28 3.00 11.07
CA GLU A 50 7.34 2.63 12.00
C GLU A 50 6.96 1.27 12.60
N LEU A 51 7.68 0.22 12.21
CA LEU A 51 7.67 -1.07 12.88
C LEU A 51 8.43 -0.94 14.21
N ASP A 52 8.00 -0.04 15.10
CA ASP A 52 8.54 0.12 16.46
C ASP A 52 8.02 -0.97 17.43
N PHE A 53 7.88 -2.21 16.95
CA PHE A 53 7.54 -3.36 17.78
C PHE A 53 8.63 -4.44 17.84
N LEU A 54 9.86 -4.14 17.40
CA LEU A 54 11.05 -4.90 17.79
C LEU A 54 12.00 -4.01 18.61
N LYS A 55 11.54 -3.52 19.77
CA LYS A 55 12.46 -3.13 20.85
C LYS A 55 12.37 -4.15 21.97
N ALA A 56 13.41 -4.98 21.98
CA ALA A 56 14.06 -5.58 23.12
C ALA A 56 13.24 -6.54 23.98
N ALA A 57 13.66 -7.82 23.92
CA ALA A 57 13.48 -8.74 25.03
C ALA A 57 14.06 -8.12 26.32
N PRO A 58 13.34 -8.13 27.45
CA PRO A 58 13.98 -8.16 28.74
C PRO A 58 14.48 -9.59 28.98
N GLU A 59 15.79 -9.74 28.80
CA GLU A 59 16.58 -10.80 29.40
C GLU A 59 16.51 -10.65 30.93
N GLU A 60 15.52 -11.29 31.56
CA GLU A 60 15.58 -11.57 33.00
C GLU A 60 15.33 -13.06 33.25
N ASP A 61 16.47 -13.72 33.43
CA ASP A 61 16.69 -14.91 34.24
C ASP A 61 15.68 -14.99 35.41
N SER A 62 14.64 -15.81 35.24
CA SER A 62 13.74 -16.16 36.33
C SER A 62 13.63 -17.67 36.44
N LEU A 63 14.72 -18.26 36.95
CA LEU A 63 14.77 -19.46 37.80
C LEU A 63 13.47 -20.30 37.85
N CYS A 64 13.17 -21.03 36.78
CA CYS A 64 12.30 -22.20 36.86
C CYS A 64 13.13 -23.38 37.41
N ASN A 65 13.35 -23.43 38.72
CA ASN A 65 13.45 -24.73 39.40
C ASN A 65 13.28 -24.64 40.93
N PRO A 66 12.16 -25.12 41.46
CA PRO A 66 12.22 -25.92 42.66
C PRO A 66 11.96 -27.39 42.31
N LEU A 67 13.00 -28.22 42.44
CA LEU A 67 12.90 -29.67 42.52
C LEU A 67 11.94 -30.09 43.68
N PRO A 68 11.37 -31.30 43.65
CA PRO A 68 10.04 -31.59 44.19
C PRO A 68 10.04 -31.79 45.72
N ARG A 69 9.01 -31.27 46.41
CA ARG A 69 8.69 -31.68 47.77
C ARG A 69 7.80 -32.92 47.73
N ILE A 70 8.39 -34.08 48.04
CA ILE A 70 7.67 -35.32 48.34
C ILE A 70 7.08 -35.19 49.75
N PRO A 71 5.75 -35.26 49.95
CA PRO A 71 5.18 -35.36 51.30
C PRO A 71 5.34 -36.81 51.84
N ARG A 72 5.71 -36.90 53.12
CA ARG A 72 5.72 -38.15 53.92
C ARG A 72 4.31 -38.56 54.32
#